data_AF-A0A2E7DC57-F1
#
_entry.id   AF-A0A2E7DC57-F1
#
_cell.length_a   1.000
_cell.length_b   1.000
_cell.length_c   1.000
_cell.angle_alpha   90.00
_cell.angle_beta   90.00
_cell.angle_gamma   90.00
#
_symmetry.space_group_name_H-M   'P 1'
#
loop_
_entity.id
_entity.type
_entity.pdbx_description
1 polymer ?
#
loop_
_entity_poly.entity_id
_entity_poly.type
_entity_poly.pdbx_seq_one_letter_code
_entity_poly.pdbx_strand_id
1 'polypeptide(L)' 'MNRSMWILAALFAVMAIALVYQSEFDSGVERPWNDCKENLLQQMFSNSCTPRTGGVSIQTE' A
#
# COMPACT_ATOMS: atom_id res chain seq x y z
N MET A 1 31.76 -10.30 11.14
CA MET A 1 30.76 -9.64 10.26
C MET A 1 30.51 -8.24 10.79
N ASN A 2 30.61 -7.21 9.95
CA ASN A 2 30.54 -5.81 10.42
C ASN A 2 29.12 -5.47 10.90
N ARG A 3 28.97 -4.71 11.99
CA ARG A 3 27.65 -4.46 12.63
C ARG A 3 26.65 -3.82 11.66
N SER A 4 27.12 -2.92 10.81
CA SER A 4 26.31 -2.25 9.78
C SER A 4 25.79 -3.22 8.71
N MET A 5 26.55 -4.28 8.38
CA MET A 5 26.17 -5.27 7.38
C MET A 5 25.00 -6.14 7.87
N TRP A 6 24.97 -6.47 9.15
CA TRP A 6 23.85 -7.19 9.76
C TRP A 6 22.58 -6.34 9.84
N ILE A 7 22.70 -5.05 10.12
CA ILE A 7 21.56 -4.12 10.14
C ILE A 7 20.95 -4.00 8.74
N LEU A 8 21.77 -3.87 7.71
CA LEU A 8 21.31 -3.84 6.32
C LEU A 8 20.64 -5.15 5.93
N ALA A 9 21.24 -6.29 6.28
CA ALA A 9 20.64 -7.60 6.01
C ALA A 9 19.27 -7.77 6.69
N ALA A 10 19.13 -7.30 7.93
CA ALA A 10 17.84 -7.32 8.65
C ALA A 10 16.80 -6.42 7.96
N LEU A 11 17.18 -5.22 7.52
CA LEU A 11 16.29 -4.32 6.78
C LEU A 11 15.80 -4.94 5.47
N PHE A 12 16.71 -5.52 4.68
CA PHE A 12 16.34 -6.19 3.44
C PHE A 12 15.46 -7.41 3.67
N ALA A 13 15.70 -8.18 4.73
CA ALA A 13 14.85 -9.32 5.09
C ALA A 13 13.43 -8.87 5.44
N VAL A 14 13.27 -7.82 6.26
CA VAL A 14 11.94 -7.27 6.60
C VAL A 14 11.22 -6.73 5.37
N MET A 15 11.93 -6.02 4.49
CA MET A 15 11.36 -5.48 3.25
C MET A 15 10.90 -6.59 2.29
N ALA A 16 11.69 -7.66 2.14
CA ALA A 16 11.32 -8.82 1.32
C ALA A 16 10.06 -9.51 1.86
N ILE A 17 9.96 -9.71 3.18
CA ILE A 17 8.76 -10.29 3.81
C ILE A 17 7.54 -9.40 3.57
N ALA A 18 7.66 -8.08 3.71
CA ALA A 18 6.58 -7.14 3.46
C ALA A 18 6.09 -7.19 2.00
N LEU A 19 7.00 -7.31 1.04
CA LEU A 19 6.65 -7.42 -0.39
C LEU A 19 5.93 -8.73 -0.70
N VAL A 20 6.39 -9.86 -0.16
CA VAL A 20 5.73 -11.16 -0.31
C VAL A 20 4.32 -11.13 0.30
N TYR A 21 4.17 -10.52 1.48
CA TYR A 21 2.85 -10.30 2.09
C TYR A 21 1.93 -9.38 1.27
N GLN A 22 2.48 -8.48 0.46
CA GLN A 22 1.69 -7.65 -0.44
C GLN A 22 1.33 -8.36 -1.76
N SER A 23 2.12 -9.36 -2.18
CA SER A 23 1.93 -10.04 -3.47
C SER A 23 1.14 -11.34 -3.37
N GLU A 24 1.31 -12.11 -2.30
CA GLU A 24 0.70 -13.45 -2.12
C GLU A 24 -0.75 -13.38 -1.62
N PHE A 25 -1.11 -12.31 -0.93
CA PHE A 25 -2.47 -12.10 -0.50
C PHE A 25 -3.19 -11.33 -1.62
N ASP A 26 -3.91 -12.04 -2.47
CA ASP A 26 -4.78 -11.46 -3.52
C ASP A 26 -5.96 -10.67 -2.92
N SER A 27 -6.24 -10.88 -1.62
CA SER A 27 -7.07 -10.03 -0.75
C SER A 27 -6.25 -9.16 0.21
N GLY A 28 -4.97 -8.96 -0.10
CA GLY A 28 -3.92 -8.46 0.78
C GLY A 28 -3.99 -6.96 0.97
N VAL A 29 -4.34 -6.56 2.20
CA VAL A 29 -4.52 -5.17 2.64
C VAL A 29 -5.46 -4.45 1.69
N GLU A 30 -6.74 -4.30 2.04
CA GLU A 30 -7.66 -3.45 1.28
C GLU A 30 -6.96 -2.13 0.94
N ARG A 31 -6.76 -1.91 -0.36
CA ARG A 31 -6.12 -0.72 -0.92
C ARG A 31 -7.23 0.16 -1.46
N PRO A 32 -8.02 0.83 -0.61
CA PRO A 32 -9.16 1.64 -1.06
C PRO A 32 -8.71 2.73 -2.04
N TRP A 33 -7.42 3.08 -2.04
CA TRP A 33 -6.83 4.03 -2.97
C TRP A 33 -6.67 3.53 -4.40
N ASN A 34 -6.72 2.22 -4.65
CA ASN A 34 -6.60 1.65 -5.99
C ASN A 34 -7.96 1.59 -6.71
N ASP A 35 -9.06 1.72 -5.95
CA ASP A 35 -10.43 1.76 -6.48
C ASP A 35 -10.81 3.15 -7.01
N CYS A 36 -10.01 4.16 -6.67
CA CYS A 36 -10.22 5.55 -7.05
C CYS A 36 -9.58 5.87 -8.41
N LYS A 37 -10.22 6.79 -9.14
CA LYS A 37 -9.69 7.31 -10.42
C LYS A 37 -8.44 8.17 -10.23
N GLU A 38 -8.37 8.90 -9.12
CA GLU A 38 -7.34 9.87 -8.79
C GLU A 38 -6.01 9.23 -8.37
N ASN A 39 -4.91 9.97 -8.51
CA ASN A 39 -3.60 9.49 -8.06
C ASN A 39 -3.52 9.43 -6.53
N LEU A 40 -2.71 8.52 -6.01
CA LEU A 40 -2.55 8.28 -4.56
C LEU A 40 -2.16 9.54 -3.77
N LEU A 41 -1.35 10.41 -4.37
CA LEU A 41 -1.00 11.73 -3.81
C LEU A 41 -2.24 12.63 -3.68
N GLN A 42 -3.06 12.74 -4.73
CA GLN A 42 -4.26 13.57 -4.68
C GLN A 42 -5.28 13.04 -3.67
N GLN A 43 -5.38 11.72 -3.52
CA GLN A 43 -6.25 11.12 -2.53
C GLN A 43 -5.82 11.45 -1.09
N MET A 44 -4.51 11.42 -0.80
CA MET A 44 -3.99 11.77 0.53
C MET A 44 -4.12 13.27 0.87
N PHE A 45 -3.99 14.16 -0.13
CA PHE A 45 -3.97 15.61 0.10
C PHE A 45 -5.31 16.30 -0.13
N SER A 46 -6.22 15.69 -0.90
CA SER A 46 -7.49 16.30 -1.28
C SER A 46 -8.71 15.48 -0.82
N ASN A 47 -8.49 14.32 -0.18
CA ASN A 47 -9.53 13.42 0.33
C ASN A 47 -10.63 13.07 -0.70
N SER A 48 -10.30 13.21 -1.99
CA SER A 48 -11.21 13.03 -3.10
C SER A 48 -10.99 11.66 -3.74
N CYS A 49 -11.98 10.77 -3.64
CA CYS A 49 -11.99 9.49 -4.34
C CYS A 49 -13.21 9.43 -5.26
N THR A 50 -12.97 9.44 -6.58
CA THR A 50 -14.01 9.11 -7.56
C THR A 50 -13.89 7.62 -7.92
N PRO A 51 -14.86 6.76 -7.58
CA PRO A 51 -14.73 5.32 -7.80
C PRO A 51 -14.72 5.01 -9.30
N ARG A 52 -13.86 4.07 -9.72
CA ARG A 52 -13.93 3.47 -11.05
C ARG A 52 -15.08 2.46 -11.03
N THR A 53 -16.11 2.67 -11.87
CA THR A 53 -17.40 1.94 -11.96
C THR A 53 -17.43 0.55 -11.30
N GLY A 54 -18.19 0.42 -10.21
CA GLY A 54 -18.47 -0.85 -9.51
C GLY A 54 -18.21 -0.83 -8.00
N GLY A 55 -17.39 0.09 -7.49
CA GLY A 55 -17.10 0.25 -6.05
C GLY A 55 -18.00 1.28 -5.38
N VAL A 56 -18.69 0.87 -4.32
CA VAL A 56 -19.52 1.72 -3.45
C VAL A 56 -18.71 2.91 -2.95
N SER A 57 -19.23 4.12 -3.15
CA SER A 57 -18.65 5.36 -2.64
C SER A 57 -18.73 5.40 -1.11
N ILE A 58 -17.65 5.05 -0.41
CA ILE A 58 -17.52 5.37 1.01
C ILE A 58 -16.87 6.74 1.11
N GLN A 59 -17.72 7.76 1.09
CA GLN A 59 -17.40 9.05 1.67
C GLN A 59 -17.27 8.83 3.17
N THR A 60 -16.07 8.92 3.72
CA THR A 60 -15.89 8.99 5.18
C THR A 60 -15.58 10.45 5.48
N GLU A 61 -16.53 11.12 6.13
CA GLU A 61 -16.31 12.39 6.86
C GLU A 61 -15.20 12.25 7.91
#